data_AF-A0A931UA43-F1
#
_entry.id   AF-A0A931UA43-F1
#
_cell.length_a   1.000
_cell.length_b   1.000
_cell.length_c   1.000
_cell.angle_alpha   90.00
_cell.angle_beta   90.00
_cell.angle_gamma   90.00
#
_symmetry.space_group_name_H-M   'P 1'
#
loop_
_entity.id
_entity.type
_entity.pdbx_description
1 polymer ?
#
loop_
_entity_poly.entity_id
_entity_poly.type
_entity_poly.pdbx_seq_one_letter_code
_entity_poly.pdbx_strand_id
1 'polypeptide(L)' 'MNQATVTSQKTLETILDRLDKLTKEVQFIKERITEVEPPYGSDIWWQWSDARAIKSIREGKGTTIRNKRELDEFFKNL' A
#
# COMPACT_ATOMS: atom_id res chain seq x y z
N MET A 1 -18.85 -27.20 -38.04
CA MET A 1 -19.91 -26.88 -37.07
C MET A 1 -19.34 -25.88 -36.08
N ASN A 2 -19.69 -24.60 -36.19
CA ASN A 2 -19.32 -23.59 -35.19
C ASN A 2 -20.46 -23.51 -34.17
N GLN A 3 -20.30 -24.15 -33.01
CA GLN A 3 -21.23 -23.95 -31.90
C GLN A 3 -20.92 -22.59 -31.27
N ALA A 4 -21.76 -21.61 -31.54
CA ALA A 4 -21.80 -20.39 -30.75
C ALA A 4 -22.34 -20.76 -29.37
N THR A 5 -21.48 -20.80 -28.36
CA THR A 5 -21.89 -20.93 -26.96
C THR A 5 -22.57 -19.62 -26.55
N VAL A 6 -23.90 -19.65 -26.45
CA VAL A 6 -24.67 -18.53 -25.89
C VAL A 6 -24.43 -18.52 -24.38
N THR A 7 -23.38 -17.81 -23.96
CA THR A 7 -23.07 -17.61 -22.55
C THR A 7 -24.15 -16.73 -21.93
N SER A 8 -24.74 -17.17 -20.81
CA SER A 8 -25.79 -16.39 -20.14
C SER A 8 -25.24 -15.04 -19.70
N GLN A 9 -26.04 -13.99 -19.82
CA GLN A 9 -25.66 -12.63 -19.42
C GLN A 9 -25.18 -12.57 -17.95
N LYS A 10 -25.86 -13.32 -17.07
CA LYS A 10 -25.48 -13.44 -15.66
C LYS A 10 -24.07 -14.04 -15.47
N THR A 11 -23.70 -15.00 -16.32
CA THR A 11 -22.35 -15.59 -16.31
C THR A 11 -21.31 -14.55 -16.72
N LEU A 12 -21.60 -13.73 -17.75
CA LEU A 12 -20.72 -12.65 -18.19
C LEU A 12 -20.54 -11.58 -17.09
N GLU A 13 -21.61 -11.14 -16.46
CA GLU A 13 -21.57 -10.18 -15.35
C GLU A 13 -20.73 -10.71 -14.18
N THR A 14 -20.92 -11.99 -13.82
CA THR A 14 -20.14 -12.64 -12.75
C THR A 14 -18.63 -12.69 -13.09
N ILE A 15 -18.30 -12.96 -14.35
CA ILE A 15 -16.90 -12.98 -14.81
C ILE A 15 -16.30 -11.57 -14.72
N LEU A 16 -17.01 -10.55 -15.19
CA LEU A 16 -16.55 -9.16 -15.16
C LEU A 16 -16.33 -8.68 -13.72
N ASP A 17 -17.25 -8.97 -12.81
CA ASP A 17 -17.10 -8.63 -11.38
C ASP A 17 -15.88 -9.30 -10.74
N ARG A 18 -15.61 -10.56 -11.10
CA ARG A 18 -14.42 -11.27 -10.61
C ARG A 18 -13.14 -10.67 -11.18
N LEU A 19 -13.15 -10.29 -12.45
CA LEU A 19 -12.00 -9.64 -13.09
C LEU A 19 -11.70 -8.28 -12.46
N ASP A 20 -12.73 -7.46 -12.20
CA ASP A 20 -12.55 -6.16 -11.53
C ASP A 20 -11.96 -6.30 -10.12
N LYS A 21 -12.45 -7.27 -9.33
CA LYS A 21 -11.87 -7.58 -8.01
C LYS A 21 -10.41 -8.01 -8.13
N LEU A 22 -10.10 -8.90 -9.07
CA LEU A 22 -8.74 -9.36 -9.29
C LEU A 22 -7.80 -8.21 -9.70
N THR A 23 -8.27 -7.31 -10.56
CA THR A 23 -7.51 -6.12 -10.96
C THR A 23 -7.19 -5.23 -9.76
N LYS A 24 -8.16 -4.99 -8.86
CA LYS A 24 -7.96 -4.21 -7.64
C LYS A 24 -6.95 -4.86 -6.69
N GLU A 25 -7.04 -6.18 -6.50
CA GLU A 25 -6.09 -6.92 -5.66
C GLU A 25 -4.67 -6.90 -6.25
N VAL A 26 -4.52 -7.11 -7.56
CA VAL A 26 -3.22 -7.04 -8.25
C VAL A 26 -2.63 -5.63 -8.13
N GLN A 27 -3.45 -4.58 -8.26
CA GLN A 27 -2.99 -3.21 -8.12
C GLN A 27 -2.49 -2.93 -6.69
N PHE A 28 -3.25 -3.36 -5.68
CA PHE A 28 -2.85 -3.25 -4.28
C PHE A 28 -1.54 -4.00 -3.98
N ILE A 29 -1.38 -5.20 -4.51
CA ILE A 29 -0.16 -5.99 -4.36
C ILE A 29 1.00 -5.31 -5.07
N LYS A 30 0.80 -4.82 -6.30
CA LYS A 30 1.82 -4.08 -7.04
C LYS A 30 2.30 -2.87 -6.26
N GLU A 31 1.39 -2.03 -5.76
CA GLU A 31 1.74 -0.85 -4.96
C GLU A 31 2.61 -1.21 -3.75
N ARG A 32 2.33 -2.35 -3.10
CA ARG A 32 3.13 -2.85 -1.97
C ARG A 32 4.46 -3.49 -2.37
N ILE A 33 4.54 -4.12 -3.53
CA ILE A 33 5.78 -4.77 -4.02
C ILE A 33 6.71 -3.74 -4.69
N THR A 34 6.16 -2.72 -5.33
CA THR A 34 6.94 -1.62 -5.94
C THR A 34 7.42 -0.59 -4.93
N GLU A 35 7.03 -0.69 -3.65
CA GLU A 35 7.78 -0.07 -2.55
C GLU A 35 9.13 -0.81 -2.37
N VAL A 36 9.94 -0.87 -3.44
CA VAL A 36 11.32 -1.33 -3.35
C VAL A 36 12.09 -0.22 -2.66
N GLU A 37 12.46 -0.47 -1.42
CA GLU A 37 13.32 0.42 -0.66
C GLU A 37 14.62 0.66 -1.44
N PRO A 38 14.96 1.91 -1.78
CA PRO A 38 16.23 2.22 -2.45
C PRO A 38 17.43 1.84 -1.58
N PRO A 39 18.66 1.82 -2.11
CA PRO A 39 19.84 1.54 -1.29
C PRO A 39 19.96 2.52 -0.12
N TYR A 40 19.99 1.98 1.10
CA TYR A 40 20.06 2.77 2.34
C TYR A 40 21.17 3.83 2.29
N GLY A 41 20.85 5.05 2.71
CA GLY A 41 21.79 6.16 2.76
C GLY A 41 22.03 6.88 1.42
N SER A 42 21.43 6.42 0.31
CA SER A 42 21.40 7.19 -0.94
C SER A 42 20.42 8.38 -0.84
N ASP A 43 20.63 9.41 -1.66
CA ASP A 43 19.69 10.56 -1.73
C ASP A 43 18.26 10.11 -2.07
N ILE A 44 18.13 9.09 -2.93
CA ILE A 44 16.84 8.51 -3.33
C ILE A 44 16.20 7.78 -2.14
N TRP A 45 17.00 7.10 -1.31
CA TRP A 45 16.48 6.47 -0.10
C TRP A 45 15.96 7.48 0.91
N TRP A 46 16.67 8.60 1.12
CA TRP A 46 16.17 9.66 2.01
C TRP A 46 14.83 10.23 1.53
N GLN A 47 14.72 10.54 0.23
CA GLN A 47 13.46 11.00 -0.37
C GLN A 47 12.32 9.98 -0.22
N TRP A 48 12.61 8.70 -0.44
CA TRP A 48 11.66 7.61 -0.26
C TRP A 48 11.22 7.48 1.21
N SER A 49 12.17 7.54 2.15
CA SER A 49 11.94 7.42 3.58
C SER A 49 11.07 8.56 4.11
N ASP A 50 11.37 9.80 3.71
CA ASP A 50 10.59 10.98 4.09
C ASP A 50 9.15 10.89 3.58
N ALA A 51 8.96 10.49 2.32
CA ALA A 51 7.63 10.30 1.74
C ALA A 51 6.81 9.25 2.52
N ARG A 52 7.47 8.16 2.93
CA ARG A 52 6.86 7.08 3.73
C ARG A 52 6.53 7.54 5.16
N ALA A 53 7.40 8.33 5.79
CA ALA A 53 7.18 8.90 7.10
C ALA A 53 5.97 9.86 7.10
N ILE A 54 5.89 10.75 6.11
CA ILE A 54 4.75 11.67 5.93
C ILE A 54 3.44 10.90 5.76
N LYS A 55 3.43 9.85 4.93
CA LYS A 55 2.26 8.99 4.74
C LYS A 55 1.83 8.34 6.06
N SER A 56 2.78 7.80 6.83
CA SER A 56 2.50 7.17 8.12
C SER A 56 1.90 8.16 9.13
N ILE A 57 2.45 9.38 9.21
CA ILE A 57 1.91 10.46 10.06
C ILE A 57 0.46 10.78 9.67
N ARG A 58 0.17 10.91 8.37
CA ARG A 58 -1.20 11.18 7.87
C ARG A 58 -2.18 10.05 8.18
N GLU A 59 -1.71 8.81 8.18
CA GLU A 59 -2.49 7.63 8.57
C GLU A 59 -2.65 7.50 10.10
N GLY A 60 -2.14 8.45 10.88
CA GLY A 60 -2.17 8.42 12.35
C GLY A 60 -1.19 7.41 12.96
N LYS A 61 -0.26 6.88 12.17
CA LYS A 61 0.78 5.93 12.60
C LYS A 61 2.01 6.72 13.02
N GLY A 62 2.08 7.05 14.31
CA GLY A 62 3.20 7.73 14.92
C GLY A 62 2.96 8.02 16.39
N THR A 63 4.03 8.31 17.12
CA THR A 63 3.94 8.81 18.51
C THR A 63 4.11 10.33 18.47
N THR A 64 3.22 11.07 19.14
CA THR A 64 3.40 12.50 19.34
C THR A 64 4.18 12.74 20.61
N ILE A 65 5.32 13.41 20.48
CA ILE A 65 6.14 13.85 21.61
C ILE A 65 6.00 15.36 21.72
N ARG A 66 5.44 15.86 22.82
CA ARG A 66 5.06 17.28 22.96
C ARG A 66 6.12 18.12 23.66
N ASN A 67 7.00 17.49 24.42
CA ASN A 67 7.99 18.18 25.23
C ASN A 67 9.22 17.31 25.48
N LYS A 68 10.27 17.94 26.01
CA LYS A 68 11.54 17.28 26.31
C LYS A 68 11.39 16.11 27.28
N ARG A 69 10.52 16.23 28.31
CA ARG A 69 10.30 15.15 29.29
C ARG A 69 9.71 13.91 28.62
N GLU A 70 8.70 14.08 27.77
CA GLU A 70 8.11 13.00 26.98
C GLU A 70 9.14 12.38 26.02
N LEU A 71 10.04 13.18 25.45
CA LEU A 71 11.14 12.67 24.61
C LEU A 71 12.11 11.80 25.42
N ASP A 72 12.52 12.28 26.60
CA ASP A 72 13.43 11.56 27.48
C ASP A 72 12.77 10.26 28.00
N GLU A 73 11.48 10.27 28.32
CA GLU A 73 10.72 9.07 28.70
C GLU A 73 10.58 8.08 27.55
N PHE A 74 10.36 8.56 26.33
CA PHE A 74 10.28 7.72 25.13
C PHE A 74 11.59 6.96 24.91
N PHE A 75 12.73 7.65 24.93
CA PHE A 75 14.04 7.01 24.70
C PHE A 75 14.50 6.11 25.84
N LYS A 76 14.06 6.34 27.08
CA LYS A 76 14.34 5.43 28.20
C LYS A 76 13.65 4.07 28.06
N ASN A 77 12.57 4.02 27.29
CA ASN A 77 11.73 2.83 27.10
C ASN A 77 11.84 2.24 25.68
N LEU A 78 12.81 2.72 24.88
CA LEU A 78 13.15 2.17 23.56
C LEU A 78 14.09 0.97 23.70
#